data_AF-A0A9W7B0Y2-F1
#
_entry.id   AF-A0A9W7B0Y2-F1
#
_cell.length_a   1.000
_cell.length_b   1.000
_cell.length_c   1.000
_cell.angle_alpha   90.00
_cell.angle_beta   90.00
_cell.angle_gamma   90.00
#
_symmetry.space_group_name_H-M   'P 1'
#
loop_
_entity.id
_entity.type
_entity.pdbx_description
1 polymer ?
#
loop_
_entity_poly.entity_id
_entity_poly.type
_entity_poly.pdbx_seq_one_letter_code
_entity_poly.pdbx_strand_id
1 'polypeptide(L)'
;MIEVAMLNPELSELPSLFSGIETACKAISNMVKRSQLTGLTGYAEGGGSINVQGEEQKTLDIMTNDVLKRALRFTGKLGVLASEEEVSILETLLKSIPVPSL
;
A
#
# COMPACT_ATOMS: atom_id res chain seq x y z
N MET A 1 11.28 -3.91 -17.17
CA MET A 1 9.85 -4.28 -16.99
C MET A 1 9.09 -4.20 -18.30
N ILE A 2 9.07 -3.05 -18.97
CA ILE A 2 8.34 -2.87 -20.24
C ILE A 2 8.77 -3.89 -21.30
N GLU A 3 10.08 -4.08 -21.52
CA GLU A 3 10.59 -5.05 -22.50
C GLU A 3 10.10 -6.49 -22.26
N VAL A 4 10.12 -6.96 -21.00
CA VAL A 4 9.62 -8.31 -20.64
C VAL A 4 8.11 -8.42 -20.87
N ALA A 5 7.35 -7.36 -20.56
CA ALA A 5 5.90 -7.33 -20.79
C ALA A 5 5.55 -7.23 -22.29
N MET A 6 6.41 -6.61 -23.11
CA MET A 6 6.24 -6.58 -24.56
C MET A 6 6.47 -7.95 -25.21
N LEU A 7 7.35 -8.76 -24.63
CA LEU A 7 7.62 -10.12 -25.10
C LEU A 7 6.62 -11.16 -24.56
N ASN A 8 5.81 -10.81 -23.55
CA ASN A 8 4.84 -11.69 -22.90
C ASN A 8 3.50 -10.95 -22.71
N PRO A 9 2.56 -11.04 -23.66
CA PRO A 9 1.30 -10.28 -23.63
C PRO A 9 0.47 -10.49 -22.35
N GLU A 10 0.56 -11.68 -21.74
CA GLU A 10 -0.11 -12.01 -20.47
C GLU A 10 0.40 -11.16 -19.28
N LEU A 11 1.58 -10.55 -19.40
CA LEU A 11 2.21 -9.74 -18.36
C LEU A 11 1.97 -8.23 -18.55
N SER A 12 1.15 -7.82 -19.52
CA SER A 12 0.93 -6.42 -19.89
C SER A 12 0.45 -5.52 -18.74
N GLU A 13 -0.15 -6.10 -17.70
CA GLU A 13 -0.62 -5.36 -16.51
C GLU A 13 0.47 -5.18 -15.43
N LEU A 14 1.49 -6.05 -15.41
CA LEU A 14 2.55 -6.01 -14.39
C LEU A 14 3.29 -4.67 -14.34
N PRO A 15 3.67 -4.02 -15.45
CA PRO A 15 4.37 -2.73 -15.38
C PRO A 15 3.62 -1.66 -14.58
N SER A 16 2.29 -1.60 -14.69
CA SER A 16 1.45 -0.66 -13.94
C SER A 16 1.43 -1.01 -12.45
N LEU A 17 1.31 -2.30 -12.12
CA LEU A 17 1.36 -2.79 -10.75
C LEU A 17 2.69 -2.47 -10.07
N PHE A 18 3.81 -2.76 -10.75
CA PHE A 18 5.15 -2.46 -10.25
C PHE A 18 5.40 -0.96 -10.11
N SER A 19 4.86 -0.13 -11.00
CA SER A 19 4.93 1.33 -10.87
C SER A 19 4.20 1.83 -9.61
N GLY A 20 3.05 1.22 -9.27
CA GLY A 20 2.35 1.49 -8.01
C GLY A 20 3.19 1.13 -6.78
N ILE A 21 3.80 -0.06 -6.78
CA ILE A 21 4.73 -0.51 -5.72
C ILE A 21 5.92 0.46 -5.59
N GLU A 22 6.55 0.81 -6.71
CA GLU A 22 7.70 1.72 -6.72
C GLU A 22 7.33 3.08 -6.11
N THR A 23 6.17 3.62 -6.48
CA THR A 23 5.66 4.89 -5.96
C THR A 23 5.43 4.82 -4.45
N ALA A 24 4.79 3.74 -3.98
CA ALA A 24 4.59 3.51 -2.54
C ALA A 24 5.93 3.42 -1.79
N CYS A 25 6.89 2.65 -2.31
CA CYS A 25 8.21 2.50 -1.70
C CYS A 25 8.97 3.82 -1.58
N LYS A 26 8.90 4.69 -2.61
CA LYS A 26 9.51 6.03 -2.55
C LYS A 26 8.86 6.90 -1.47
N ALA A 27 7.53 6.89 -1.38
CA ALA A 27 6.81 7.63 -0.36
C ALA A 27 7.14 7.10 1.05
N ILE A 28 7.09 5.79 1.25
CA ILE A 28 7.44 5.12 2.51
C ILE A 28 8.89 5.43 2.91
N SER A 29 9.85 5.36 1.98
CA SER A 29 11.24 5.72 2.25
C SER A 29 11.38 7.15 2.77
N ASN A 30 10.64 8.10 2.20
CA ASN A 30 10.62 9.47 2.67
C ASN A 30 9.99 9.63 4.06
N MET A 31 8.93 8.88 4.36
CA MET A 31 8.33 8.85 5.71
C MET A 31 9.31 8.28 6.74
N VAL A 32 9.93 7.13 6.44
CA VAL A 32 10.92 6.49 7.32
C VAL A 32 12.07 7.43 7.62
N LYS A 33 12.64 8.11 6.61
CA LYS A 33 13.73 9.08 6.78
C LYS A 33 13.37 10.25 7.69
N ARG A 34 12.09 10.65 7.73
CA ARG A 34 11.59 11.78 8.53
C ARG A 34 10.93 11.34 9.84
N SER A 35 10.75 10.04 10.04
CA SER A 35 9.94 9.46 11.13
C SER A 35 10.36 9.92 12.52
N GLN A 36 11.66 10.07 12.76
CA GLN A 36 12.20 10.56 14.04
C GLN A 36 11.89 12.04 14.29
N LEU A 37 11.81 12.85 13.23
CA LEU A 37 11.48 14.28 13.33
C LEU A 37 9.97 14.51 13.48
N THR A 38 9.16 13.61 12.92
CA THR A 38 7.70 13.70 12.93
C THR A 38 7.05 12.88 14.05
N GLY A 39 7.84 12.22 14.91
CA GLY A 39 7.33 11.40 16.02
C GLY A 39 6.65 10.09 15.60
N LEU A 40 6.84 9.64 14.35
CA LEU A 40 6.16 8.47 13.79
C LEU A 40 6.76 7.13 14.22
N THR A 41 7.90 7.15 14.93
CA THR A 41 8.55 5.94 15.44
C THR A 41 7.90 5.38 16.71
N GLY A 42 6.96 6.11 17.30
CA GLY A 42 6.22 5.68 18.48
C GLY A 42 5.08 4.72 18.17
N TYR A 43 4.57 4.09 19.23
CA TYR A 43 3.34 3.30 19.18
C TYR A 43 2.15 4.17 18.80
N ALA A 44 1.19 3.58 18.07
CA ALA A 44 -0.06 4.26 17.83
C ALA A 44 -0.76 4.55 19.18
N GLU A 45 -1.41 5.72 19.26
CA GLU A 45 -2.13 6.20 20.46
C GLU A 45 -1.30 6.32 21.75
N GLY A 46 0.03 6.44 21.67
CA GLY A 46 0.89 6.65 22.85
C GLY A 46 1.20 5.37 23.65
N GLY A 47 0.89 4.20 23.09
CA GLY A 47 1.10 2.88 23.71
C GLY A 47 -0.22 2.21 24.08
N GLY A 48 -0.33 0.90 23.82
CA GLY A 48 -1.52 0.09 24.14
C GLY A 48 -2.39 -0.32 22.95
N SER A 49 -2.09 0.14 21.72
CA SER A 49 -2.71 -0.41 20.51
C SER A 49 -2.07 -1.76 20.18
N ILE A 50 -2.77 -2.84 20.49
CA ILE A 50 -2.38 -4.20 20.12
C ILE A 50 -3.07 -4.53 18.80
N ASN A 51 -2.28 -4.86 17.77
CA ASN A 51 -2.81 -5.26 16.47
C ASN A 51 -3.48 -6.64 16.57
N VAL A 52 -4.12 -7.06 15.48
CA VAL A 52 -4.88 -8.33 15.44
C VAL A 52 -3.99 -9.58 15.49
N GLN A 53 -2.67 -9.41 15.40
CA GLN A 53 -1.65 -10.42 15.63
C GLN A 53 -1.11 -10.46 17.07
N GLY A 54 -1.52 -9.54 17.95
CA GLY A 54 -1.04 -9.51 19.34
C GLY A 54 0.27 -8.73 19.54
N GLU A 55 0.69 -7.93 18.57
CA GLU A 55 1.88 -7.08 18.64
C GLU A 55 1.52 -5.61 18.91
N GLU A 56 2.43 -4.85 19.52
CA GLU A 56 2.24 -3.40 19.68
C GLU A 56 2.40 -2.67 18.34
N GLN A 57 1.33 -2.07 17.87
CA GLN A 57 1.27 -1.42 16.56
C GLN A 57 2.01 -0.09 16.55
N LYS A 58 2.93 0.10 15.60
CA LYS A 58 3.60 1.39 15.42
C LYS A 58 2.81 2.27 14.47
N THR A 59 2.88 3.58 14.71
CA THR A 59 2.22 4.56 13.83
C THR A 59 2.73 4.45 12.39
N LEU A 60 4.00 4.13 12.23
CA LEU A 60 4.61 3.91 10.92
C LEU A 60 3.98 2.73 10.16
N ASP A 61 3.66 1.64 10.84
CA ASP A 61 3.11 0.43 10.22
C ASP A 61 1.71 0.72 9.63
N ILE A 62 0.86 1.41 10.39
CA ILE A 62 -0.44 1.90 9.92
C ILE A 62 -0.29 2.80 8.69
N MET A 63 0.59 3.80 8.76
CA MET A 63 0.74 4.78 7.68
C MET A 63 1.30 4.14 6.40
N THR A 64 2.27 3.24 6.53
CA THR A 64 2.89 2.57 5.38
C THR A 64 1.93 1.60 4.70
N ASN A 65 1.13 0.85 5.47
CA ASN A 65 0.04 0.02 4.96
C ASN A 65 -0.95 0.86 4.14
N ASP A 66 -1.37 2.01 4.66
CA ASP A 66 -2.28 2.94 3.97
C ASP A 66 -1.72 3.47 2.65
N VAL A 67 -0.44 3.85 2.63
CA VAL A 67 0.23 4.32 1.40
C VAL A 67 0.28 3.21 0.35
N LEU A 68 0.67 2.00 0.75
CA LEU A 68 0.78 0.87 -0.17
C LEU A 68 -0.59 0.46 -0.72
N LYS A 69 -1.62 0.35 0.14
CA LYS A 69 -3.00 0.06 -0.26
C LYS A 69 -3.51 1.06 -1.29
N ARG A 70 -3.32 2.37 -1.06
CA ARG A 70 -3.78 3.41 -1.99
C ARG A 70 -3.05 3.34 -3.32
N ALA A 71 -1.73 3.21 -3.32
CA ALA A 71 -0.93 3.14 -4.54
C ALA A 71 -1.31 1.93 -5.39
N LEU A 72 -1.49 0.77 -4.75
CA LEU A 72 -1.89 -0.47 -5.41
C LEU A 72 -3.33 -0.41 -5.92
N ARG A 73 -4.28 0.14 -5.15
CA ARG A 73 -5.66 0.39 -5.59
C ARG A 73 -5.72 1.27 -6.83
N PHE A 74 -4.88 2.30 -6.91
CA PHE A 74 -4.88 3.25 -8.02
C PHE A 74 -4.42 2.62 -9.35
N THR A 75 -3.69 1.50 -9.30
CA THR A 75 -3.33 0.76 -10.53
C THR A 75 -4.55 0.13 -11.20
N GLY A 76 -5.61 -0.18 -10.45
CA GLY A 76 -6.79 -0.89 -10.95
C GLY A 76 -6.51 -2.32 -11.43
N LYS A 77 -5.32 -2.87 -11.14
CA LYS A 77 -4.85 -4.18 -11.63
C LYS A 77 -4.86 -5.29 -10.56
N LEU A 78 -5.45 -5.01 -9.38
CA LEU A 78 -5.52 -5.95 -8.28
C LEU A 78 -6.94 -6.47 -8.09
N GLY A 79 -7.04 -7.80 -7.95
CA GLY A 79 -8.26 -8.47 -7.55
C GLY A 79 -8.54 -8.28 -6.07
N VAL A 80 -7.51 -8.60 -5.29
CA VAL A 80 -7.56 -8.80 -3.85
C VAL A 80 -6.22 -8.38 -3.26
N LEU A 81 -6.26 -7.77 -2.08
CA LEU A 81 -5.07 -7.45 -1.28
C LEU A 81 -5.21 -8.06 0.11
N ALA A 82 -4.19 -8.78 0.53
CA ALA A 82 -4.00 -9.20 1.91
C ALA A 82 -2.83 -8.41 2.48
N SER A 83 -2.97 -7.90 3.70
CA SER A 83 -1.94 -7.17 4.43
C SER A 83 -1.90 -7.70 5.84
N GLU A 84 -0.73 -7.68 6.46
CA GLU A 84 -0.58 -7.98 7.88
C GLU A 84 -1.48 -7.06 8.71
N GLU A 85 -1.51 -5.77 8.38
CA GLU A 85 -2.26 -4.77 9.14
C GLU A 85 -3.80 -4.87 8.98
N GLU A 86 -4.32 -5.87 8.26
CA GLU A 86 -5.75 -6.02 7.96
C GLU A 86 -6.28 -7.37 8.46
N VAL A 87 -7.40 -7.34 9.18
CA VAL A 87 -8.07 -8.55 9.69
C VAL A 87 -8.63 -9.41 8.56
N SER A 88 -9.13 -8.74 7.52
CA SER A 88 -9.85 -9.36 6.42
C SER A 88 -9.18 -9.05 5.10
N ILE A 89 -9.36 -9.98 4.17
CA ILE A 89 -8.98 -9.79 2.78
C ILE A 89 -9.70 -8.56 2.20
N LEU A 90 -8.93 -7.63 1.65
CA LEU A 90 -9.46 -6.44 0.98
C LEU A 90 -9.75 -6.77 -0.48
N GLU A 91 -11.01 -6.98 -0.82
CA GLU A 91 -11.43 -6.97 -2.21
C GLU A 91 -11.13 -5.60 -2.81
N THR A 92 -10.36 -5.60 -3.89
CA THR A 92 -9.87 -4.36 -4.53
C THR A 92 -10.70 -4.00 -5.77
N LEU A 93 -11.59 -4.90 -6.19
CA LEU A 93 -12.22 -4.86 -7.50
C LEU A 93 -13.41 -3.90 -7.62
N LEU A 94 -13.24 -2.94 -8.53
CA LEU A 94 -14.21 -2.50 -9.55
C LEU A 94 -15.51 -1.79 -9.12
N LYS A 95 -15.89 -1.74 -7.83
CA LYS A 95 -17.18 -1.13 -7.44
C LYS A 95 -17.19 0.37 -7.20
N SER A 96 -16.05 1.06 -7.23
CA SER A 96 -16.04 2.47 -6.80
C SER A 96 -14.84 3.27 -7.29
N ILE A 97 -14.47 3.13 -8.57
CA ILE A 97 -13.82 4.28 -9.23
C ILE A 97 -14.97 5.18 -9.68
N PRO A 98 -15.28 6.30 -8.99
CA PRO A 98 -16.00 7.37 -9.66
C PRO A 98 -15.10 7.80 -10.81
N VAL A 99 -15.49 7.43 -12.03
CA VAL A 99 -15.02 8.12 -13.23
C VAL A 99 -15.30 9.59 -12.95
N PRO A 100 -14.31 10.50 -12.94
CA PRO A 100 -14.60 11.91 -12.84
C PRO A 100 -15.50 12.24 -14.03
N SER A 101 -16.75 12.60 -13.76
CA SER A 101 -17.61 13.16 -14.78
C SER A 101 -17.15 14.60 -15.02
N LEU A 102 -16.66 14.82 -16.25
CA LEU A 102 -16.16 16.06 -16.86
C LEU A 102 -14.69 16.43 -16.60
#